data_AF-A0A2D8R707-F1
#
_entry.id   AF-A0A2D8R707-F1
#
_cell.length_a   1.000
_cell.length_b   1.000
_cell.length_c   1.000
_cell.angle_alpha   90.00
_cell.angle_beta   90.00
_cell.angle_gamma   90.00
#
_symmetry.space_group_name_H-M   'P 1'
#
loop_
_entity.id
_entity.type
_entity.pdbx_description
1 polymer ?
#
loop_
_entity_poly.entity_id
_entity_poly.type
_entity_poly.pdbx_seq_one_letter_code
_entity_poly.pdbx_strand_id
1 'polypeptide(L)'
;MDNQHRKIKGYRDLSQEEIDLMNEIKEKAAEVGALVEKLEKAEFARSSDEDTDKRWLAIGKTDLQKGFMALTRSIAKPGFF
;
A
#
# COMPACT_ATOMS: atom_id res chain seq x y z
N MET A 1 10.84 14.42 23.23
CA MET A 1 10.19 13.11 23.40
C MET A 1 11.07 12.11 22.68
N ASP A 2 11.87 11.34 23.42
CA ASP A 2 12.74 10.31 22.85
C ASP A 2 11.88 9.24 22.18
N ASN A 3 11.81 9.28 20.84
CA ASN A 3 11.19 8.21 20.08
C ASN A 3 12.12 7.00 20.13
N GLN A 4 11.93 6.23 21.19
CA GLN A 4 12.60 4.98 21.46
C GLN A 4 12.23 3.99 20.34
N HIS A 5 13.03 3.99 19.27
CA HIS A 5 13.07 2.91 18.28
C HIS A 5 13.53 1.64 19.00
N ARG A 6 12.61 1.00 19.71
CA ARG A 6 12.82 -0.33 20.27
C ARG A 6 13.00 -1.26 19.07
N LYS A 7 14.22 -1.74 18.89
CA LYS A 7 14.60 -2.75 17.90
C LYS A 7 13.55 -3.86 17.85
N ILE A 8 12.77 -3.90 16.76
CA ILE A 8 11.99 -5.08 16.44
C ILE A 8 13.00 -6.10 15.93
N LYS A 9 13.10 -7.25 16.61
CA LYS A 9 14.03 -8.33 16.27
C LYS A 9 13.92 -8.67 14.78
N GLY A 10 15.02 -8.54 14.02
CA GLY A 10 15.08 -8.83 12.58
C GLY A 10 15.06 -7.60 11.66
N TYR A 11 14.86 -6.40 12.19
CA TYR A 11 14.95 -5.14 11.43
C TYR A 11 16.15 -4.31 11.84
N ARG A 12 16.72 -3.56 10.89
CA ARG A 12 17.73 -2.54 11.16
C ARG A 12 17.09 -1.29 11.77
N ASP A 13 17.93 -0.45 12.38
CA ASP A 13 17.51 0.88 12.80
C ASP A 13 17.28 1.77 11.56
N LEU A 14 16.19 2.53 11.56
CA LEU A 14 15.82 3.44 10.49
C LEU A 14 16.13 4.88 10.89
N SER A 15 16.56 5.70 9.94
CA SER A 15 16.63 7.14 10.14
C SER A 15 15.22 7.74 10.19
N GLN A 16 15.10 8.98 10.69
CA GLN A 16 13.82 9.68 10.69
C GLN A 16 13.29 9.87 9.26
N GLU A 17 14.16 10.21 8.31
CA GLU A 17 13.81 10.34 6.89
C GLU A 17 13.23 9.04 6.31
N GLU A 18 13.81 7.89 6.66
CA GLU A 18 13.29 6.59 6.24
C GLU A 18 11.91 6.29 6.83
N ILE A 19 11.68 6.68 8.08
CA ILE A 19 10.38 6.53 8.76
C ILE A 19 9.34 7.43 8.11
N ASP A 20 9.70 8.67 7.81
CA ASP A 20 8.81 9.65 7.18
C ASP A 20 8.37 9.15 5.79
N LEU A 21 9.32 8.67 4.97
CA LEU A 21 9.02 8.06 3.68
C LEU A 21 8.15 6.80 3.81
N MET A 22 8.38 5.95 4.82
CA MET A 22 7.50 4.80 5.07
C MET A 22 6.07 5.21 5.45
N ASN A 23 5.92 6.30 6.20
CA ASN A 23 4.59 6.82 6.55
C ASN A 23 3.89 7.43 5.34
N GLU A 24 4.62 8.17 4.49
CA GLU A 24 4.10 8.70 3.23
C GLU A 24 3.61 7.57 2.29
N ILE A 25 4.40 6.49 2.16
CA ILE A 25 4.00 5.30 1.39
C ILE A 25 2.68 4.71 1.93
N LYS A 26 2.52 4.62 3.26
CA LYS A 26 1.29 4.10 3.88
C LYS A 26 0.09 5.00 3.66
N GLU A 27 0.29 6.32 3.72
CA GLU A 27 -0.77 7.30 3.44
C GLU A 27 -1.25 7.15 1.99
N LYS A 28 -0.33 7.06 1.03
CA LYS A 28 -0.67 6.81 -0.38
C LYS A 28 -1.33 5.45 -0.61
N ALA A 29 -0.91 4.41 0.10
CA ALA A 29 -1.57 3.11 0.06
C ALA A 29 -3.02 3.19 0.55
N ALA A 30 -3.30 3.98 1.58
CA ALA A 30 -4.65 4.19 2.10
C ALA A 30 -5.52 5.00 1.11
N GLU A 31 -4.99 6.07 0.52
CA GLU A 31 -5.68 6.84 -0.53
C GLU A 31 -6.07 5.96 -1.72
N VAL A 32 -5.14 5.14 -2.20
CA VAL A 32 -5.38 4.19 -3.30
C VAL A 32 -6.35 3.09 -2.89
N GLY A 33 -6.27 2.59 -1.65
CA GLY A 33 -7.24 1.64 -1.11
C GLY A 33 -8.67 2.18 -1.15
N ALA A 34 -8.86 3.42 -0.71
CA ALA A 34 -10.15 4.10 -0.79
C ALA A 34 -10.65 4.28 -2.24
N LEU A 35 -9.74 4.51 -3.21
CA LEU A 35 -10.10 4.54 -4.63
C LEU A 35 -10.56 3.16 -5.13
N VAL A 36 -9.85 2.09 -4.76
CA VAL A 36 -10.24 0.71 -5.12
C VAL A 36 -11.62 0.38 -4.54
N GLU A 37 -11.89 0.72 -3.29
CA GLU A 37 -13.22 0.51 -2.68
C GLU A 37 -14.32 1.29 -3.40
N LYS A 38 -14.03 2.52 -3.86
CA LYS A 38 -14.97 3.30 -4.68
C LYS A 38 -15.26 2.59 -6.00
N LEU A 39 -14.25 2.03 -6.67
CA LEU A 39 -14.40 1.26 -7.90
C LEU A 39 -15.17 -0.06 -7.68
N GLU A 40 -14.96 -0.74 -6.55
CA GLU A 40 -15.70 -1.95 -6.21
C GLU A 40 -17.21 -1.67 -6.08
N LYS A 41 -17.56 -0.50 -5.54
CA LYS A 41 -18.94 -0.03 -5.31
C LYS A 41 -19.47 0.87 -6.45
N ALA A 42 -18.70 1.06 -7.52
CA ALA A 42 -19.07 2.01 -8.56
C ALA A 42 -20.22 1.44 -9.41
N GLU A 43 -21.33 2.16 -9.43
CA GLU A 43 -22.52 1.84 -10.22
C GLU A 43 -22.68 2.87 -11.35
N PHE A 44 -21.76 2.87 -12.31
CA PHE A 44 -21.88 3.70 -13.53
C PHE A 44 -22.43 2.93 -14.74
N ALA A 45 -22.68 1.63 -14.59
CA ALA A 45 -23.22 0.77 -15.63
C ALA A 45 -24.65 1.21 -16.00
N ARG A 46 -24.86 1.73 -17.21
CA ARG A 46 -26.22 1.90 -17.77
C ARG A 46 -26.63 0.69 -18.62
N SER A 47 -25.67 -0.18 -18.91
CA SER A 47 -25.78 -1.47 -19.58
C SER A 47 -24.72 -2.44 -19.04
N SER A 48 -24.82 -3.73 -19.36
CA SER A 48 -23.88 -4.77 -18.90
C SER A 48 -22.42 -4.55 -19.34
N ASP A 49 -22.20 -3.85 -20.46
CA ASP A 49 -20.86 -3.57 -21.00
C ASP A 49 -20.20 -2.35 -20.32
N GLU A 50 -20.95 -1.58 -19.53
CA GLU A 50 -20.48 -0.39 -18.83
C GLU A 50 -20.23 -0.64 -17.34
N ASP A 51 -20.29 -1.90 -16.87
CA ASP A 51 -19.90 -2.21 -15.49
C ASP A 51 -18.37 -2.27 -15.35
N THR A 52 -17.91 -2.09 -14.13
CA THR A 52 -16.51 -2.27 -13.78
C THR A 52 -16.10 -3.71 -14.03
N ASP A 53 -15.12 -3.94 -14.91
CA ASP A 53 -14.52 -5.26 -15.09
C ASP A 53 -13.86 -5.72 -13.78
N LYS A 54 -14.54 -6.64 -13.09
CA LYS A 54 -14.12 -7.12 -11.77
C LYS A 54 -12.80 -7.89 -11.82
N ARG A 55 -12.45 -8.50 -12.96
CA ARG A 55 -11.17 -9.20 -13.13
C ARG A 55 -10.03 -8.20 -13.19
N TRP A 56 -10.14 -7.16 -14.02
CA TRP A 56 -9.11 -6.12 -14.09
C TRP A 56 -9.01 -5.31 -12.80
N LEU A 57 -10.12 -5.06 -12.10
CA LEU A 57 -10.10 -4.43 -10.78
C LEU A 57 -9.34 -5.28 -9.75
N ALA A 58 -9.58 -6.60 -9.71
CA ALA A 58 -8.89 -7.51 -8.80
C ALA A 58 -7.38 -7.60 -9.08
N ILE A 59 -6.99 -7.61 -10.36
CA ILE A 59 -5.58 -7.55 -10.79
C ILE A 59 -4.94 -6.25 -10.31
N GLY A 60 -5.56 -5.10 -10.64
CA GLY A 60 -5.05 -3.79 -10.23
C GLY A 60 -4.91 -3.65 -8.71
N LYS A 61 -5.91 -4.07 -7.94
CA LYS A 61 -5.86 -4.10 -6.47
C LYS A 61 -4.66 -4.89 -5.96
N THR A 62 -4.46 -6.09 -6.49
CA THR A 62 -3.38 -6.99 -6.07
C THR A 62 -2.02 -6.40 -6.40
N ASP A 63 -1.85 -5.85 -7.60
CA ASP A 63 -0.56 -5.32 -8.06
C ASP A 63 -0.20 -4.00 -7.37
N LEU A 64 -1.18 -3.14 -7.08
CA LEU A 64 -0.98 -1.95 -6.26
C LEU A 64 -0.57 -2.31 -4.83
N GLN A 65 -1.23 -3.28 -4.20
CA GLN A 65 -0.86 -3.78 -2.87
C GLN A 65 0.57 -4.33 -2.85
N LYS A 66 0.93 -5.16 -3.85
CA LYS A 66 2.30 -5.66 -4.01
C LYS A 66 3.30 -4.52 -4.22
N GLY A 67 2.95 -3.52 -5.02
CA GLY A 67 3.76 -2.33 -5.27
C GLY A 67 4.07 -1.58 -3.98
N PHE A 68 3.05 -1.25 -3.17
CA PHE A 68 3.24 -0.59 -1.87
C PHE A 68 4.05 -1.44 -0.88
N MET A 69 3.85 -2.76 -0.88
CA MET A 69 4.69 -3.67 -0.08
C MET A 69 6.15 -3.65 -0.55
N ALA A 70 6.41 -3.66 -1.86
CA ALA A 70 7.75 -3.59 -2.43
C ALA A 70 8.45 -2.26 -2.10
N LEU A 71 7.73 -1.13 -2.19
CA LEU A 71 8.23 0.19 -1.78
C LEU A 71 8.56 0.23 -0.29
N THR A 72 7.68 -0.31 0.57
CA THR A 72 7.93 -0.38 2.01
C THR A 72 9.15 -1.25 2.32
N ARG A 73 9.30 -2.39 1.61
CA ARG A 73 10.43 -3.32 1.80
C ARG A 73 11.75 -2.76 1.27
N SER A 74 11.73 -1.88 0.25
CA SER A 74 12.93 -1.22 -0.27
C SER A 74 13.59 -0.30 0.75
N ILE A 75 12.79 0.27 1.67
CA ILE A 75 13.27 1.04 2.83
C ILE A 75 13.58 0.11 4.00
N ALA A 76 12.61 -0.72 4.42
CA ALA A 76 12.73 -1.54 5.62
C ALA A 76 13.90 -2.55 5.57
N LYS A 77 14.25 -3.04 4.36
CA LYS A 77 15.36 -3.99 4.11
C LYS A 77 15.47 -5.08 5.20
N PRO A 78 14.42 -5.87 5.44
CA PRO A 78 14.43 -6.90 6.48
C PRO A 78 15.57 -7.89 6.25
N GLY A 79 16.26 -8.28 7.32
CA GLY A 79 17.41 -9.20 7.25
C GLY A 79 17.02 -10.68 7.17
N PHE A 80 15.73 -10.99 7.06
CA PHE A 80 15.17 -12.34 6.99
C PHE A 80 14.15 -12.44 5.85
N PHE A 81 13.88 -13.66 5.41
CA PHE A 81 13.00 -13.97 4.29
C PHE A 81 11.53 -13.82 4.69
#